data_AF-A0A553GWC1-F1
#
_entry.id   AF-A0A553GWC1-F1
#
_cell.length_a   1.000
_cell.length_b   1.000
_cell.length_c   1.000
_cell.angle_alpha   90.00
_cell.angle_beta   90.00
_cell.angle_gamma   90.00
#
_symmetry.space_group_name_H-M   'P 1'
#
loop_
_entity.id
_entity.type
_entity.pdbx_description
1 polymer ?
#
loop_
_entity_poly.entity_id
_entity_poly.type
_entity_poly.pdbx_seq_one_letter_code
_entity_poly.pdbx_strand_id
1 'polypeptide(L)'
;MAVCETLIGLRLDAQSKAALEKIGRMQHMGDALAVMTSAGVFSSIFSKSNAATAAYNVTQTDWVLYIQAMRAVPNVTRRAIEKEVELMIFTYQLSNEEMLRRFWEGMLNGCR
;
A
#
# COMPACT_ATOMS: atom_id res chain seq x y z
N MET A 1 -6.42 12.47 13.69
CA MET A 1 -7.31 11.35 13.31
C MET A 1 -7.29 11.30 11.78
N ALA A 2 -6.74 10.27 11.17
CA ALA A 2 -6.74 10.15 9.72
C ALA A 2 -8.11 9.59 9.30
N VAL A 3 -8.91 10.40 8.62
CA VAL A 3 -10.12 9.92 7.95
C VAL A 3 -9.63 9.10 6.76
N CYS A 4 -9.96 7.82 6.72
CA CYS A 4 -9.71 7.01 5.54
C CYS A 4 -10.63 7.43 4.40
N GLU A 5 -10.12 8.32 3.57
CA GLU A 5 -10.78 8.66 2.33
C GLU A 5 -10.81 7.45 1.42
N THR A 6 -11.97 7.22 0.80
CA THR A 6 -12.06 6.25 -0.28
C THR A 6 -11.35 6.83 -1.48
N LEU A 7 -10.36 6.13 -2.00
CA LEU A 7 -9.66 6.51 -3.21
C LEU A 7 -10.37 5.87 -4.39
N ILE A 8 -10.94 6.68 -5.27
CA ILE A 8 -11.65 6.21 -6.45
C ILE A 8 -10.77 6.46 -7.67
N GLY A 9 -10.54 5.42 -8.46
CA GLY A 9 -9.81 5.52 -9.72
C GLY A 9 -8.30 5.68 -9.57
N LEU A 10 -7.71 5.24 -8.45
CA LEU A 10 -6.28 5.29 -8.20
C LEU A 10 -5.51 4.58 -9.32
N ARG A 11 -4.57 5.29 -9.95
CA ARG A 11 -3.67 4.72 -10.95
C ARG A 11 -2.26 4.72 -10.42
N LEU A 12 -1.68 3.53 -10.33
CA LEU A 12 -0.30 3.35 -9.91
C LEU A 12 0.65 3.63 -11.08
N ASP A 13 1.51 4.62 -10.90
CA ASP A 13 2.60 4.93 -11.82
C ASP A 13 3.74 3.89 -11.72
N ALA A 14 4.77 4.05 -12.54
CA ALA A 14 5.90 3.13 -12.54
C ALA A 14 6.66 3.12 -11.20
N GLN A 15 6.79 4.28 -10.54
CA GLN A 15 7.52 4.40 -9.29
C GLN A 15 6.77 3.73 -8.13
N SER A 16 5.47 3.95 -8.02
CA SER A 16 4.63 3.29 -7.02
C SER A 16 4.59 1.79 -7.24
N LYS A 17 4.48 1.32 -8.48
CA LYS A 17 4.57 -0.11 -8.80
C LYS A 17 5.91 -0.71 -8.32
N ALA A 18 7.03 -0.05 -8.61
CA ALA A 18 8.34 -0.52 -8.16
C ALA A 18 8.49 -0.54 -6.63
N ALA A 19 7.96 0.46 -5.93
CA ALA A 19 7.94 0.53 -4.47
C ALA A 19 7.06 -0.59 -3.87
N LEU A 20 5.88 -0.82 -4.43
CA LEU A 20 4.97 -1.89 -4.02
C LEU A 20 5.59 -3.28 -4.25
N GLU A 21 6.30 -3.48 -5.36
CA GLU A 21 7.06 -4.73 -5.56
C GLU A 21 8.17 -4.90 -4.54
N LYS A 22 8.87 -3.82 -4.17
CA LYS A 22 9.92 -3.86 -3.14
C LYS A 22 9.32 -4.22 -1.78
N ILE A 23 8.19 -3.59 -1.41
CA ILE A 23 7.42 -3.90 -0.20
C ILE A 23 6.97 -5.36 -0.22
N GLY A 24 6.40 -5.84 -1.32
CA GLY A 24 6.04 -7.24 -1.50
C GLY A 24 7.23 -8.17 -1.26
N ARG A 25 8.40 -7.88 -1.83
CA ARG A 25 9.63 -8.66 -1.59
C ARG A 25 10.05 -8.67 -0.12
N MET A 26 9.91 -7.56 0.61
CA MET A 26 10.20 -7.52 2.05
C MET A 26 9.24 -8.41 2.86
N GLN A 27 8.01 -8.57 2.39
CA GLN A 27 7.00 -9.45 3.00
C GLN A 27 7.22 -10.93 2.66
N HIS A 28 7.71 -11.22 1.46
CA HIS A 28 8.08 -12.58 1.01
C HIS A 28 9.25 -13.21 1.78
N MET A 29 9.88 -12.49 2.72
CA MET A 29 10.94 -13.03 3.58
C MET A 29 10.40 -13.77 4.83
N GLY A 30 9.13 -14.16 4.88
CA GLY A 30 8.56 -15.05 5.93
C GLY A 30 7.09 -15.49 5.68
N ASP A 31 6.53 -16.31 6.58
CA ASP A 31 5.14 -16.85 6.52
C ASP A 31 4.03 -15.78 6.54
N ALA A 32 4.36 -14.52 6.85
CA ALA A 32 3.44 -13.38 6.92
C ALA A 32 2.85 -12.98 5.55
N LEU A 33 3.41 -13.50 4.46
CA LEU A 33 3.00 -13.24 3.08
C LEU A 33 1.53 -13.55 2.79
N ALA A 34 0.96 -14.58 3.44
CA ALA A 34 -0.42 -14.98 3.25
C ALA A 34 -1.43 -13.94 3.79
N VAL A 35 -1.00 -13.06 4.71
CA VAL A 35 -1.91 -12.18 5.44
C VAL A 35 -2.20 -10.89 4.68
N MET A 36 -1.24 -10.33 3.92
CA MET A 36 -1.48 -9.09 3.15
C MET A 36 -2.13 -9.31 1.78
N THR A 37 -2.01 -10.50 1.23
CA THR A 37 -2.59 -10.85 -0.07
C THR A 37 -4.07 -11.23 0.00
N SER A 38 -4.65 -11.39 1.20
CA SER A 38 -5.96 -12.01 1.40
C SER A 38 -7.15 -11.06 1.54
N ALA A 39 -6.99 -9.77 1.21
CA ALA A 39 -8.09 -8.82 1.38
C ALA A 39 -8.16 -7.68 0.35
N GLY A 40 -9.25 -7.69 -0.43
CA GLY A 40 -9.72 -6.53 -1.18
C GLY A 40 -8.84 -6.13 -2.36
N VAL A 41 -8.67 -4.82 -2.56
CA VAL A 41 -7.94 -4.25 -3.70
C VAL A 41 -6.42 -4.49 -3.60
N PHE A 42 -5.86 -4.62 -2.40
CA PHE A 42 -4.43 -4.88 -2.23
C PHE A 42 -4.00 -6.24 -2.78
N SER A 43 -4.89 -7.24 -2.78
CA SER A 43 -4.63 -8.52 -3.45
C SER A 43 -4.32 -8.31 -4.94
N SER A 44 -5.09 -7.47 -5.63
CA SER A 44 -4.89 -7.16 -7.04
C SER A 44 -3.63 -6.31 -7.27
N ILE A 45 -3.34 -5.38 -6.37
CA ILE A 45 -2.15 -4.51 -6.42
C ILE A 45 -0.86 -5.33 -6.27
N PHE A 46 -0.83 -6.31 -5.36
CA PHE A 46 0.35 -7.12 -5.07
C PHE A 46 0.41 -8.43 -5.90
N SER A 47 -0.69 -8.82 -6.56
CA SER A 47 -0.67 -9.95 -7.50
C SER A 47 -0.02 -9.55 -8.84
N LYS A 48 0.85 -10.43 -9.37
CA LYS A 48 1.67 -10.18 -10.57
C LYS A 48 0.89 -10.02 -11.90
N SER A 49 -0.44 -10.09 -11.94
CA SER A 49 -1.19 -10.16 -13.19
C SER A 49 -1.73 -8.79 -13.66
N ASN A 50 -1.03 -8.19 -14.63
CA ASN A 50 -1.58 -7.32 -15.71
C ASN A 50 -2.40 -6.07 -15.35
N ALA A 51 -2.12 -5.42 -14.23
CA ALA A 51 -2.80 -4.19 -13.84
C ALA A 51 -2.11 -2.90 -14.34
N ALA A 52 -1.44 -2.94 -15.50
CA ALA A 52 -0.71 -1.78 -16.03
C ALA A 52 -1.62 -0.54 -16.24
N THR A 53 -2.91 -0.75 -16.48
CA THR A 53 -3.95 0.27 -16.72
C THR A 53 -5.12 0.22 -15.73
N ALA A 54 -5.07 -0.62 -14.69
CA ALA A 54 -6.18 -0.74 -13.75
C ALA A 54 -6.31 0.53 -12.91
N ALA A 55 -7.52 1.07 -12.86
CA ALA A 55 -7.89 2.07 -11.88
C ALA A 55 -8.44 1.34 -10.65
N TYR A 56 -7.86 1.61 -9.49
CA TYR A 56 -8.17 0.93 -8.24
C TYR A 56 -9.11 1.78 -7.38
N ASN A 57 -10.06 1.13 -6.73
CA ASN A 57 -10.98 1.78 -5.81
C ASN A 57 -10.70 1.30 -4.38
N VAL A 58 -9.84 2.01 -3.65
CA VAL A 58 -9.47 1.62 -2.29
C VAL A 58 -10.49 2.18 -1.31
N THR A 59 -11.25 1.29 -0.69
CA THR A 59 -12.30 1.63 0.29
C THR A 59 -11.78 1.56 1.73
N GLN A 60 -12.57 2.04 2.69
CA GLN A 60 -12.24 1.91 4.11
C GLN A 60 -12.01 0.46 4.54
N THR A 61 -12.79 -0.48 3.99
CA THR A 61 -12.64 -1.92 4.30
C THR A 61 -11.27 -2.44 3.85
N ASP A 62 -10.78 -2.00 2.69
CA ASP A 62 -9.46 -2.39 2.18
C ASP A 62 -8.34 -1.94 3.12
N TRP A 63 -8.41 -0.70 3.60
CA TRP A 63 -7.46 -0.14 4.55
C TRP A 63 -7.48 -0.87 5.91
N VAL A 64 -8.67 -1.20 6.42
CA VAL A 64 -8.81 -1.95 7.68
C VAL A 64 -8.14 -3.32 7.55
N LEU A 65 -8.40 -4.03 6.46
CA LEU A 65 -7.82 -5.35 6.24
C LEU A 65 -6.30 -5.28 6.03
N TYR A 66 -5.81 -4.25 5.33
CA TYR A 66 -4.37 -3.99 5.20
C TYR A 66 -3.70 -3.77 6.58
N ILE A 67 -4.29 -2.95 7.45
CA ILE A 67 -3.74 -2.73 8.80
C ILE A 67 -3.78 -4.01 9.64
N GLN A 68 -4.86 -4.77 9.57
CA GLN A 68 -4.95 -6.06 10.25
C GLN A 68 -3.83 -7.00 9.79
N ALA A 69 -3.56 -7.03 8.50
CA ALA A 69 -2.48 -7.82 7.95
C ALA A 69 -1.09 -7.34 8.40
N MET A 70 -0.87 -6.03 8.43
CA MET A 70 0.39 -5.43 8.90
C MET A 70 0.69 -5.71 10.38
N ARG A 71 -0.31 -6.02 11.21
CA ARG A 71 -0.09 -6.45 12.60
C ARG A 71 0.59 -7.81 12.70
N ALA A 72 0.38 -8.70 11.73
CA ALA A 72 1.05 -10.01 11.66
C ALA A 72 2.50 -9.91 11.19
N VAL A 73 2.92 -8.76 10.65
CA VAL A 73 4.29 -8.55 10.15
C VAL A 73 5.23 -8.25 11.32
N PRO A 74 6.42 -8.91 11.40
CA PRO A 74 7.44 -8.62 12.39
C PRO A 74 7.83 -7.13 12.41
N ASN A 75 8.07 -6.58 13.62
CA ASN A 75 8.32 -5.14 13.80
C ASN A 75 9.47 -4.60 12.93
N VAL A 76 10.54 -5.37 12.72
CA VAL A 76 11.68 -4.97 11.89
C VAL A 76 11.26 -4.81 10.44
N THR A 77 10.54 -5.80 9.89
CA THR A 77 10.01 -5.76 8.53
C THR A 77 8.98 -4.64 8.37
N ARG A 78 8.11 -4.44 9.36
CA ARG A 78 7.14 -3.34 9.36
C ARG A 78 7.81 -1.98 9.26
N ARG A 79 8.86 -1.74 10.06
CA ARG A 79 9.65 -0.50 9.98
C ARG A 79 10.34 -0.32 8.63
N ALA A 80 10.79 -1.39 7.99
CA ALA A 80 11.36 -1.30 6.65
C ALA A 80 10.31 -0.91 5.60
N ILE A 81 9.09 -1.44 5.72
CA ILE A 81 7.94 -1.05 4.88
C ILE A 81 7.55 0.40 5.13
N GLU A 82 7.42 0.83 6.39
CA GLU A 82 7.09 2.21 6.77
C GLU A 82 8.07 3.22 6.16
N LYS A 83 9.38 2.92 6.19
CA LYS A 83 10.40 3.77 5.55
C LYS A 83 10.21 3.90 4.04
N GLU A 84 9.84 2.82 3.35
CA GLU A 84 9.58 2.87 1.91
C GLU A 84 8.33 3.70 1.62
N VAL A 85 7.28 3.52 2.43
CA VAL A 85 6.04 4.29 2.33
C VAL A 85 6.31 5.79 2.56
N GLU A 86 7.06 6.15 3.60
CA GLU A 86 7.46 7.53 3.89
C GLU A 86 8.22 8.16 2.71
N LEU A 87 9.15 7.42 2.10
CA LEU A 87 9.88 7.89 0.91
C LEU A 87 8.94 8.22 -0.26
N MET A 88 7.91 7.39 -0.48
CA MET A 88 6.92 7.64 -1.53
C MET A 88 6.04 8.84 -1.21
N ILE A 89 5.64 9.03 0.05
CA ILE A 89 4.92 10.24 0.50
C ILE A 89 5.74 11.49 0.18
N PHE A 90 7.03 11.51 0.55
CA PHE A 90 7.92 12.64 0.25
C PHE A 90 8.06 12.88 -1.25
N THR A 91 8.21 11.80 -2.04
CA THR A 91 8.30 11.91 -3.51
C THR A 91 7.07 12.61 -4.09
N TYR A 92 5.86 12.16 -3.73
CA TYR A 92 4.63 12.70 -4.31
C TYR A 92 4.19 14.04 -3.70
N GLN A 93 4.69 14.37 -2.51
CA GLN A 93 4.59 15.72 -1.98
C GLN A 93 5.37 16.71 -2.85
N LEU A 94 6.53 16.33 -3.39
CA LEU A 94 7.33 17.18 -4.27
C LEU A 94 6.79 17.25 -5.70
N SER A 95 6.20 16.18 -6.21
CA SER A 95 5.68 16.11 -7.58
C SER A 95 4.24 16.61 -7.75
N ASN A 96 3.57 17.03 -6.66
CA ASN A 96 2.15 17.44 -6.63
C ASN A 96 1.15 16.36 -7.07
N GLU A 97 1.52 15.08 -6.98
CA GLU A 97 0.65 13.94 -7.32
C GLU A 97 -0.22 13.56 -6.11
N GLU A 98 -1.26 14.35 -5.86
CA GLU A 98 -2.07 14.26 -4.63
C GLU A 98 -2.73 12.88 -4.42
N MET A 99 -3.23 12.24 -5.48
CA MET A 99 -3.91 10.94 -5.36
C MET A 99 -2.95 9.83 -4.92
N LEU A 100 -1.72 9.84 -5.44
CA LEU A 100 -0.68 8.90 -5.04
C LEU A 100 -0.18 9.22 -3.62
N ARG A 101 0.01 10.50 -3.29
CA ARG A 101 0.36 10.91 -1.93
C ARG A 101 -0.67 10.39 -0.91
N ARG A 102 -1.97 10.60 -1.14
CA ARG A 102 -3.05 10.11 -0.26
C ARG A 102 -3.06 8.59 -0.14
N PHE A 103 -2.76 7.86 -1.22
CA PHE A 103 -2.59 6.41 -1.17
C PHE A 103 -1.46 5.99 -0.22
N TRP A 104 -0.28 6.60 -0.37
CA TRP A 104 0.87 6.27 0.48
C TRP A 104 0.67 6.72 1.94
N GLU A 105 0.02 7.86 2.17
CA GLU A 105 -0.41 8.30 3.51
C GLU A 105 -1.39 7.29 4.15
N GLY A 106 -2.30 6.72 3.35
CA GLY A 106 -3.19 5.63 3.76
C GLY A 106 -2.43 4.35 4.13
N MET A 107 -1.37 4.02 3.40
CA MET A 107 -0.50 2.87 3.73
C MET A 107 0.28 3.05 5.04
N LEU A 108 0.64 4.29 5.40
CA LEU A 108 1.37 4.58 6.64
C LEU A 108 0.44 4.58 7.86
N ASN A 109 -0.68 5.28 7.74
CA ASN A 109 -1.54 5.58 8.88
C ASN A 109 -2.69 4.58 9.03
N GLY A 110 -3.10 3.95 7.93
CA GLY A 110 -4.30 3.14 7.84
C GLY A 110 -5.57 3.89 8.24
N CYS A 111 -6.65 3.12 8.44
CA CYS A 111 -7.79 3.57 9.21
C CYS A 111 -7.60 3.15 10.65
N ARG A 112 -7.77 4.07 11.58
CA ARG A 112 -8.05 3.72 12.97
C ARG A 112 -9.54 3.79 13.21
#